data_AF-A0AAN6XTY7-F1
#
_entry.id   AF-A0AAN6XTY7-F1
#
_cell.length_a   1.000
_cell.length_b   1.000
_cell.length_c   1.000
_cell.angle_alpha   90.00
_cell.angle_beta   90.00
_cell.angle_gamma   90.00
#
_symmetry.space_group_name_H-M   'P 1'
#
loop_
_entity.id
_entity.type
_entity.pdbx_description
1 polymer ?
#
loop_
_entity_poly.entity_id
_entity_poly.type
_entity_poly.pdbx_seq_one_letter_code
_entity_poly.pdbx_strand_id
1 'polypeptide(L)'
;EPRRSDNPQLRDEYRIYKTLSGGGQELMDSIPRVHSFNPFSFYNVLIIDLLSYPLEDIFQERKRKFILKTVALLAKRTDYIHRWSYR
;
A
#
# COMPACT_ATOMS: atom_id res chain seq x y z
N GLU A 1 8.02 9.71 -10.02
CA GLU A 1 7.02 10.48 -10.80
C GLU A 1 7.62 11.81 -11.27
N PRO A 2 7.37 12.29 -12.51
CA PRO A 2 7.82 13.63 -12.93
C PRO A 2 7.28 14.75 -12.03
N ARG A 3 8.11 15.75 -11.70
CA ARG A 3 7.72 16.85 -10.82
C ARG A 3 6.62 17.75 -11.40
N ARG A 4 6.51 17.80 -12.72
CA ARG A 4 5.48 18.54 -13.46
C ARG A 4 4.44 17.59 -14.07
N SER A 5 4.09 16.53 -13.35
CA SER A 5 2.95 15.69 -13.71
C SER A 5 1.67 16.51 -13.60
N ASP A 6 0.78 16.41 -14.59
CA ASP A 6 -0.53 17.07 -14.56
C ASP A 6 -1.41 16.52 -13.42
N ASN A 7 -1.14 15.30 -12.97
CA ASN A 7 -1.79 14.67 -11.83
C ASN A 7 -0.73 14.06 -10.90
N PRO A 8 -0.14 14.85 -9.98
CA PRO A 8 0.97 14.38 -9.13
C PRO A 8 0.47 13.47 -7.99
N GLN A 9 0.56 12.15 -8.16
CA GLN A 9 0.01 11.16 -7.23
C GLN A 9 0.96 10.83 -6.07
N LEU A 10 2.27 10.89 -6.30
CA LEU A 10 3.26 10.32 -5.37
C LEU A 10 3.32 11.06 -4.03
N ARG A 11 2.99 12.36 -4.03
CA ARG A 11 2.95 13.17 -2.80
C ARG A 11 1.78 12.77 -1.91
N ASP A 12 0.63 12.47 -2.51
CA ASP A 12 -0.55 12.05 -1.76
C ASP A 12 -0.42 10.60 -1.30
N GLU A 13 0.18 9.72 -2.11
CA GLU A 13 0.58 8.38 -1.67
C GLU A 13 1.49 8.42 -0.44
N TYR A 14 2.53 9.26 -0.46
CA TYR A 14 3.42 9.45 0.71
C TYR A 14 2.63 9.85 1.97
N ARG A 15 1.67 10.77 1.84
CA ARG A 15 0.83 11.20 2.97
C ARG A 15 -0.03 10.06 3.48
N ILE A 16 -0.65 9.29 2.59
CA ILE A 16 -1.48 8.13 2.93
C ILE A 16 -0.63 7.11 3.72
N TYR A 17 0.55 6.73 3.22
CA TYR A 17 1.41 5.79 3.93
C TYR A 17 1.89 6.32 5.29
N LYS A 18 2.21 7.61 5.40
CA LYS A 18 2.62 8.22 6.67
C LYS A 18 1.49 8.21 7.70
N THR A 19 0.27 8.53 7.25
CA THR A 19 -0.93 8.46 8.08
C THR A 19 -1.14 7.01 8.53
N LEU A 20 -1.16 6.05 7.62
CA LEU A 20 -1.36 4.63 7.91
C LEU A 20 -0.26 4.01 8.81
N SER A 21 0.97 4.52 8.75
CA SER A 21 2.10 4.08 9.60
C SER A 21 1.88 4.40 11.09
N GLY A 22 1.01 5.36 11.41
CA GLY A 22 0.59 5.66 12.78
C GLY A 22 -0.49 4.73 13.33
N GLY A 23 -0.95 3.76 12.53
CA GLY A 23 -1.89 2.74 12.98
C GLY A 23 -1.31 1.80 14.02
N GLY A 24 -2.18 1.17 14.83
CA GLY A 24 -1.74 0.16 15.80
C GLY A 24 -1.05 -1.04 15.15
N GLN A 25 -0.57 -1.96 15.99
CA GLN A 25 0.25 -3.12 15.59
C GLN A 25 -0.32 -3.89 14.37
N GLU A 26 -1.65 -4.06 14.28
CA GLU A 26 -2.32 -4.80 13.22
C GLU A 26 -2.15 -4.17 11.81
N LEU A 27 -1.96 -2.84 11.72
CA LEU A 27 -1.68 -2.13 10.47
C LEU A 27 -0.19 -2.06 10.17
N MET A 28 0.68 -2.01 11.20
CA MET A 28 2.14 -1.97 11.03
C MET A 28 2.69 -3.23 10.36
N ASP A 29 2.15 -4.42 10.68
CA ASP A 29 2.54 -5.67 10.01
C ASP A 29 1.89 -5.82 8.63
N SER A 30 1.00 -4.89 8.28
CA SER A 30 0.14 -4.99 7.11
C SER A 30 0.49 -4.05 5.96
N ILE A 31 1.16 -2.94 6.27
CA ILE A 31 1.42 -1.82 5.36
C ILE A 31 2.94 -1.59 5.31
N PRO A 32 3.53 -1.46 4.11
CA PRO A 32 4.97 -1.22 3.99
C PRO A 32 5.35 0.13 4.61
N ARG A 33 6.51 0.15 5.29
CA ARG A 33 7.02 1.37 5.91
C ARG A 33 7.59 2.29 4.84
N VAL A 34 7.47 3.58 5.11
CA VAL A 34 8.09 4.63 4.29
C VAL A 34 9.44 4.98 4.87
N HIS A 35 10.48 4.88 4.05
CA HIS A 35 11.83 5.28 4.42
C HIS A 35 12.09 6.74 4.09
N SER A 36 11.68 7.19 2.89
CA SER A 36 11.85 8.60 2.52
C SER A 36 10.96 9.01 1.34
N PHE A 37 10.67 10.30 1.27
CA PHE A 37 10.09 10.94 0.10
C PHE A 37 10.89 12.19 -0.21
N ASN A 38 11.63 12.19 -1.32
CA ASN A 38 12.55 13.26 -1.70
C ASN A 38 12.46 13.56 -3.20
N PRO A 39 12.59 14.84 -3.60
CA PRO A 39 12.80 15.18 -4.99
C PRO A 39 14.21 14.78 -5.43
N PHE A 40 14.31 14.10 -6.57
CA PHE A 40 15.57 13.79 -7.24
C PHE A 40 15.53 14.29 -8.68
N SER A 41 16.32 15.32 -8.98
CA SER A 41 16.34 15.97 -10.29
C SER A 41 14.93 16.44 -10.72
N PHE A 42 14.43 15.95 -11.85
CA PHE A 42 13.11 16.23 -12.40
C PHE A 42 12.00 15.31 -11.88
N TYR A 43 12.29 14.46 -10.90
CA TYR A 43 11.36 13.45 -10.38
C TYR A 43 11.14 13.57 -8.87
N ASN A 44 9.96 13.19 -8.42
CA ASN A 44 9.68 12.83 -7.04
C ASN A 44 9.99 11.33 -6.86
N VAL A 45 10.66 10.98 -5.78
CA VAL A 45 11.05 9.62 -5.42
C VAL A 45 10.49 9.27 -4.05
N LEU A 46 9.84 8.12 -3.97
CA LEU A 46 9.31 7.53 -2.75
C LEU A 46 10.02 6.20 -2.51
N ILE A 47 10.60 6.02 -1.33
CA ILE A 47 11.26 4.78 -0.91
C ILE A 47 10.42 4.12 0.16
N ILE A 48 9.99 2.89 -0.11
CA ILE A 48 9.19 2.05 0.78
C ILE A 48 9.81 0.65 0.92
N ASP A 49 9.31 -0.14 1.87
CA ASP A 49 9.67 -1.55 1.97
C ASP A 49 9.35 -2.31 0.68
N LEU A 50 10.25 -3.22 0.31
CA LEU A 50 10.02 -4.14 -0.77
C LEU A 50 8.93 -5.12 -0.37
N LEU A 51 7.84 -5.13 -1.13
CA LEU A 51 6.79 -6.12 -1.01
C LEU A 51 7.17 -7.37 -1.79
N SER A 52 6.62 -8.51 -1.36
CA SER A 52 6.79 -9.78 -2.04
C SER A 52 5.96 -9.81 -3.35
N TYR A 53 5.18 -10.86 -3.56
CA TYR A 53 4.48 -11.07 -4.81
C TYR A 53 3.11 -10.37 -4.82
N PRO A 54 2.70 -9.74 -5.94
CA PRO A 54 1.39 -9.13 -6.02
C PRO A 54 0.30 -10.20 -5.95
N LEU A 55 -0.85 -9.84 -5.37
CA LEU A 55 -1.95 -10.76 -5.17
C LEU A 55 -2.51 -11.32 -6.49
N GLU A 56 -2.49 -10.53 -7.57
CA GLU A 56 -2.98 -10.94 -8.90
C GLU A 56 -2.20 -12.14 -9.44
N ASP A 57 -0.90 -12.15 -9.26
CA ASP A 57 -0.08 -13.24 -9.76
C ASP A 57 -0.34 -14.53 -8.95
N ILE A 58 -0.53 -14.42 -7.62
CA ILE A 58 -0.96 -15.55 -6.78
C ILE A 58 -2.35 -16.02 -7.21
N PHE A 59 -3.25 -15.10 -7.54
CA PHE A 59 -4.60 -15.43 -8.02
C PHE A 59 -4.56 -16.21 -9.34
N GLN A 60 -3.70 -15.77 -10.26
CA GLN A 60 -3.50 -16.42 -11.54
C GLN A 60 -2.90 -17.83 -11.36
N GLU A 61 -1.89 -17.98 -10.50
CA GLU A 61 -1.30 -19.28 -10.13
C GLU A 61 -2.35 -20.24 -9.53
N ARG A 62 -3.31 -19.71 -8.78
CA ARG A 62 -4.44 -20.46 -8.19
C ARG A 62 -5.60 -20.68 -9.18
N LYS A 63 -5.38 -20.54 -10.49
CA LYS A 63 -6.40 -20.71 -11.54
C LYS A 63 -7.61 -19.80 -11.33
N ARG A 64 -7.37 -18.58 -10.87
CA ARG A 64 -8.40 -17.54 -10.65
C ARG A 64 -9.46 -17.96 -9.63
N LYS A 65 -9.10 -18.78 -8.63
CA LYS A 65 -9.97 -19.18 -7.53
C LYS A 65 -9.23 -19.15 -6.20
N PHE A 66 -9.75 -18.37 -5.27
CA PHE A 66 -9.34 -18.43 -3.87
C PHE A 66 -10.33 -19.25 -3.05
N ILE A 67 -9.83 -19.94 -2.03
CA ILE A 67 -10.66 -20.61 -1.03
C ILE A 67 -11.27 -19.57 -0.09
N LEU A 68 -12.41 -19.90 0.53
CA LEU A 68 -13.14 -19.00 1.43
C LEU A 68 -12.25 -18.42 2.53
N LYS A 69 -11.35 -19.22 3.11
CA LYS A 69 -10.40 -18.77 4.14
C LYS A 69 -9.51 -17.60 3.65
N THR A 70 -8.99 -17.70 2.43
CA THR A 70 -8.14 -16.64 1.83
C THR A 70 -8.94 -15.39 1.57
N VAL A 71 -10.15 -15.52 1.01
CA VAL A 71 -11.05 -14.38 0.75
C VAL A 71 -11.43 -13.68 2.06
N ALA A 72 -11.79 -14.44 3.10
CA ALA A 72 -12.15 -13.91 4.41
C ALA A 72 -10.98 -13.15 5.06
N LEU A 73 -9.75 -13.67 4.94
CA LEU A 73 -8.56 -13.01 5.47
C LEU A 73 -8.27 -11.68 4.74
N LEU A 74 -8.38 -11.67 3.41
CA LEU A 74 -8.22 -10.46 2.60
C LEU A 74 -9.30 -9.41 2.91
N ALA A 75 -10.55 -9.83 3.06
CA ALA A 75 -11.67 -8.97 3.45
C ALA A 75 -11.44 -8.34 4.83
N LYS A 76 -11.00 -9.14 5.81
CA LYS A 76 -10.66 -8.62 7.14
C LYS A 76 -9.57 -7.56 7.09
N ARG A 77 -8.53 -7.75 6.25
CA ARG A 77 -7.41 -6.82 6.13
C ARG A 77 -7.80 -5.51 5.46
N THR A 78 -8.64 -5.56 4.42
CA THR A 78 -9.19 -4.36 3.77
C THR A 78 -10.12 -3.57 4.70
N ASP A 79 -10.93 -4.26 5.50
CA ASP A 79 -11.78 -3.64 6.52
C ASP A 79 -10.97 -2.88 7.59
N TYR A 80 -9.81 -3.38 8.00
CA TYR A 80 -8.93 -2.62 8.91
C TYR A 80 -8.44 -1.31 8.32
N ILE A 81 -7.99 -1.33 7.06
CA ILE A 81 -7.53 -0.13 6.36
C ILE A 81 -8.70 0.84 6.21
N HIS A 82 -9.88 0.33 5.85
CA HIS A 82 -11.10 1.12 5.75
C HIS A 82 -11.43 1.79 7.08
N ARG A 83 -11.55 1.05 8.19
CA ARG A 83 -11.84 1.64 9.51
C ARG A 83 -10.83 2.69 9.96
N TRP A 84 -9.57 2.52 9.61
CA TRP A 84 -8.52 3.46 9.99
C TRP A 84 -8.53 4.74 9.15
N SER A 85 -8.92 4.64 7.88
CA SER A 85 -9.05 5.81 6.99
C SER A 85 -10.20 6.75 7.37
N TYR A 86 -11.18 6.30 8.18
CA TYR A 86 -12.35 7.08 8.59
C TYR A 86 -12.30 7.50 10.08
N ARG A 87 -11.16 7.34 10.74
CA ARG A 87 -10.87 7.91 12.05
C ARG A 87 -10.13 9.24 11.92
#